data_AF-A0A813F504-F1
#
_entry.id   AF-A0A813F504-F1
#
_cell.length_a   1.000
_cell.length_b   1.000
_cell.length_c   1.000
_cell.angle_alpha   90.00
_cell.angle_beta   90.00
_cell.angle_gamma   90.00
#
_symmetry.space_group_name_H-M   'P 1'
#
loop_
_entity.id
_entity.type
_entity.pdbx_description
1 polymer ?
#
loop_
_entity_poly.entity_id
_entity_poly.type
_entity_poly.pdbx_seq_one_letter_code
_entity_poly.pdbx_strand_id
1 'polypeptide(L)'
;MLYTCLPEALAVARRGDQCGSVKEINSKRLLALNLRKLGGGEFHFTPRSYVLVTDSLGHEFVDFVHDFKASQAFAILKYVSNDQSGCAGLPCSTRVEPPNLQLPEGTFGRELPDISWEPGPDPTRGVTTDMVRTSVAVAERAIEVFHQGGRISSVVVTDEEWTVLHDFSPHASPNGLDVAAYAPQAVQLLAALPPECQVTLLEQNLWILKPSLNGGGNGRGIALVDRLPSSPSQLLSWAAAVGRGGGGGVNDALDGCLLQKLVERPHLLDQLLLQDSAVSHTFQDVEQRWAVATQAVAEDVPRVQPNPFANVGGIGLFKYNLRLWILASMASPPEVWLYRDSYVDLAATEFTADLNIASHVTNLQRGHRACQRYWALPDFSAYLRRMHGGRDLYGEQILPQARAIICNVFRALQRPPNSLLNKPVARLKRLGVDVLVDANHAVWLVEFNVLRNDYGLKAAKGQEAKDDLTRRLVEEETKLKAALESGNCIPPTWELVSDSMLHPVLD
;
A
#
# COMPACT_ATOMS: atom_id res chain seq x y z
N MET A 1 -23.62 7.77 13.21
CA MET A 1 -22.79 7.69 14.43
C MET A 1 -21.85 6.51 14.24
N LEU A 2 -20.58 6.64 13.85
CA LEU A 2 -19.42 6.91 14.71
C LEU A 2 -18.35 7.69 13.92
N TYR A 3 -18.45 9.02 13.97
CA TYR A 3 -17.30 9.93 14.05
C TYR A 3 -17.21 10.52 15.48
N THR A 4 -18.01 9.98 16.40
CA THR A 4 -18.42 10.69 17.61
C THR A 4 -17.36 10.83 18.67
N CYS A 5 -16.12 10.37 18.46
CA CYS A 5 -15.03 11.22 18.90
C CYS A 5 -13.67 10.92 18.23
N LEU A 6 -13.53 11.23 16.94
CA LEU A 6 -12.18 11.31 16.34
C LEU A 6 -11.21 12.17 17.18
N PRO A 7 -11.66 13.30 17.80
CA PRO A 7 -10.85 14.02 18.79
C PRO A 7 -10.39 13.19 20.00
N GLU A 8 -11.26 12.40 20.64
CA GLU A 8 -10.85 11.51 21.75
C GLU A 8 -9.95 10.39 21.24
N ALA A 9 -10.25 9.78 20.10
CA ALA A 9 -9.41 8.72 19.53
C ALA A 9 -7.98 9.23 19.28
N LEU A 10 -7.83 10.44 18.76
CA LEU A 10 -6.54 11.11 18.60
C LEU A 10 -5.90 11.46 19.95
N ALA A 11 -6.67 11.95 20.93
CA ALA A 11 -6.17 12.24 22.27
C ALA A 11 -5.63 10.99 22.96
N VAL A 12 -6.37 9.88 22.89
CA VAL A 12 -5.97 8.56 23.40
C VAL A 12 -4.73 8.06 22.67
N ALA A 13 -4.71 8.15 21.34
CA ALA A 13 -3.57 7.68 20.54
C ALA A 13 -2.28 8.47 20.79
N ARG A 14 -2.37 9.77 21.12
CA ARG A 14 -1.23 10.61 21.48
C ARG A 14 -0.60 10.24 22.82
N ARG A 15 -1.37 9.73 23.77
CA ARG A 15 -0.90 9.39 25.14
C ARG A 15 -0.07 10.52 25.78
N GLY A 16 -0.54 11.76 25.64
CA GLY A 16 0.16 12.94 26.16
C GLY A 16 1.28 13.49 25.28
N ASP A 17 1.57 12.89 24.13
CA ASP A 17 2.41 13.52 23.10
C ASP A 17 1.76 14.83 22.62
N GLN A 18 2.59 15.85 22.41
CA GLN A 18 2.15 17.16 21.94
C GLN A 18 1.87 17.15 20.43
N CYS A 19 0.88 17.94 20.00
CA CYS A 19 0.72 18.29 18.58
C CYS A 19 2.03 18.84 18.00
N GLY A 20 2.27 18.56 16.72
CA GLY A 20 3.52 18.90 16.03
C GLY A 20 4.64 17.88 16.24
N SER A 21 4.37 16.77 16.94
CA SER A 21 5.28 15.63 16.97
C SER A 21 5.30 14.91 15.62
N VAL A 22 6.47 14.41 15.21
CA VAL A 22 6.59 13.51 14.04
C VAL A 22 5.78 12.21 14.21
N LYS A 23 5.39 11.89 15.45
CA LYS A 23 4.49 10.78 15.76
C LYS A 23 3.14 10.87 15.08
N GLU A 24 2.65 12.08 14.80
CA GLU A 24 1.37 12.30 14.12
C GLU A 24 1.31 11.66 12.73
N ILE A 25 2.46 11.41 12.10
CA ILE A 25 2.56 10.79 10.77
C ILE A 25 3.37 9.50 10.75
N ASN A 26 4.35 9.31 11.63
CA ASN A 26 5.19 8.11 11.60
C ASN A 26 4.63 6.93 12.41
N SER A 27 3.66 7.18 13.28
CA SER A 27 2.85 6.11 13.86
C SER A 27 1.76 5.74 12.85
N LYS A 28 1.68 4.46 12.47
CA LYS A 28 0.65 3.99 11.53
C LYS A 28 -0.76 4.26 12.04
N ARG A 29 -0.95 4.13 13.36
CA ARG A 29 -2.21 4.45 14.05
C ARG A 29 -2.55 5.94 13.93
N LEU A 30 -1.62 6.83 14.31
CA LEU A 30 -1.89 8.27 14.24
C LEU A 30 -2.05 8.75 12.80
N LEU A 31 -1.26 8.21 11.86
CA LEU A 31 -1.41 8.49 10.44
C LEU A 31 -2.81 8.12 9.95
N ALA A 32 -3.27 6.90 10.21
CA ALA A 32 -4.62 6.45 9.81
C ALA A 32 -5.71 7.34 10.40
N LEU A 33 -5.64 7.66 11.71
CA LEU A 33 -6.61 8.53 12.37
C LEU A 33 -6.57 9.97 11.82
N ASN A 34 -5.39 10.51 11.53
CA ASN A 34 -5.25 11.84 10.95
C ASN A 34 -5.82 11.89 9.54
N LEU A 35 -5.56 10.87 8.71
CA LEU A 35 -6.09 10.80 7.34
C LEU A 35 -7.62 10.76 7.29
N ARG A 36 -8.29 10.13 8.27
CA ARG A 36 -9.77 10.12 8.37
C ARG A 36 -10.41 11.51 8.50
N LYS A 37 -9.64 12.55 8.86
CA LYS A 37 -10.13 13.94 8.83
C LYS A 37 -10.39 14.43 7.40
N LEU A 38 -9.91 13.70 6.39
CA LEU A 38 -10.23 13.98 4.99
C LEU A 38 -11.67 13.61 4.62
N GLY A 39 -12.36 12.83 5.46
CA GLY A 39 -13.79 12.56 5.33
C GLY A 39 -14.12 11.61 4.17
N GLY A 40 -13.23 10.67 3.84
CA GLY A 40 -13.36 9.72 2.74
C GLY A 40 -12.43 10.03 1.57
N GLY A 41 -11.91 11.27 1.46
CA GLY A 41 -10.92 11.63 0.44
C GLY A 41 -9.62 10.83 0.53
N GLU A 42 -9.31 10.26 1.69
CA GLU A 42 -8.16 9.38 1.89
C GLU A 42 -8.25 8.07 1.08
N PHE A 43 -9.45 7.58 0.75
CA PHE A 43 -9.63 6.30 0.06
C PHE A 43 -9.10 6.30 -1.39
N HIS A 44 -8.84 7.47 -1.96
CA HIS A 44 -8.25 7.60 -3.29
C HIS A 44 -6.74 7.33 -3.31
N PHE A 45 -6.08 7.38 -2.16
CA PHE A 45 -4.62 7.37 -2.14
C PHE A 45 -4.00 6.63 -0.95
N THR A 46 -4.77 6.15 0.02
CA THR A 46 -4.29 5.19 1.02
C THR A 46 -5.22 3.97 1.02
N PRO A 47 -4.70 2.74 1.07
CA PRO A 47 -5.52 1.58 1.33
C PRO A 47 -6.24 1.77 2.67
N ARG A 48 -7.54 1.47 2.69
CA ARG A 48 -8.38 1.63 3.88
C ARG A 48 -7.86 0.77 5.03
N SER A 49 -8.11 1.22 6.25
CA SER A 49 -7.52 0.60 7.44
C SER A 49 -8.33 0.77 8.71
N TYR A 50 -8.15 -0.20 9.61
CA TYR A 50 -8.78 -0.31 10.91
C TYR A 50 -7.73 -0.34 12.01
N VAL A 51 -7.95 0.47 13.05
CA VAL A 51 -7.04 0.58 14.19
C VAL A 51 -7.52 -0.38 15.27
N LEU A 52 -6.71 -1.39 15.57
CA LEU A 52 -7.01 -2.36 16.61
C LEU A 52 -6.19 -2.06 17.85
N VAL A 53 -6.86 -1.70 18.95
CA VAL A 53 -6.25 -1.57 20.29
C VAL A 53 -7.06 -2.36 21.32
N THR A 54 -6.41 -2.81 22.39
CA THR A 54 -7.03 -3.63 23.44
C THR A 54 -8.25 -2.97 24.08
N ASP A 55 -8.26 -1.64 24.15
CA ASP A 55 -9.30 -0.90 24.87
C ASP A 55 -10.49 -0.54 23.95
N SER A 56 -10.36 -0.76 22.63
CA SER A 56 -11.38 -0.46 21.62
C SER A 56 -11.97 -1.70 20.96
N LEU A 57 -11.87 -2.85 21.63
CA LEU A 57 -12.17 -4.20 21.15
C LEU A 57 -13.48 -4.37 20.36
N GLY A 58 -14.48 -3.50 20.55
CA GLY A 58 -15.79 -3.60 19.89
C GLY A 58 -15.84 -3.04 18.47
N HIS A 59 -15.74 -1.72 18.32
CA HIS A 59 -16.27 -1.06 17.12
C HIS A 59 -15.40 -1.22 15.86
N GLU A 60 -14.09 -0.92 15.93
CA GLU A 60 -13.21 -0.99 14.74
C GLU A 60 -13.04 -2.41 14.21
N PHE A 61 -13.03 -3.41 15.10
CA PHE A 61 -12.94 -4.80 14.67
C PHE A 61 -14.25 -5.27 14.02
N VAL A 62 -15.40 -4.92 14.61
CA VAL A 62 -16.70 -5.21 14.00
C VAL A 62 -16.81 -4.54 12.64
N ASP A 63 -16.38 -3.28 12.53
CA ASP A 63 -16.34 -2.56 11.26
C ASP A 63 -15.44 -3.26 10.23
N PHE A 64 -14.27 -3.75 10.66
CA PHE A 64 -13.38 -4.56 9.82
C PHE A 64 -14.05 -5.86 9.36
N VAL A 65 -14.74 -6.58 10.24
CA VAL A 65 -15.43 -7.83 9.88
C VAL A 65 -16.50 -7.57 8.81
N HIS A 66 -17.30 -6.51 8.98
CA HIS A 66 -18.30 -6.13 7.98
C HIS A 66 -17.67 -5.79 6.63
N ASP A 67 -16.60 -4.99 6.61
CA ASP A 67 -15.85 -4.68 5.39
C ASP A 67 -15.24 -5.95 4.77
N PHE A 68 -14.60 -6.81 5.58
CA PHE A 68 -14.00 -8.04 5.10
C PHE A 68 -15.02 -8.93 4.38
N LYS A 69 -16.19 -9.15 5.00
CA LYS A 69 -17.26 -9.97 4.41
C LYS A 69 -17.83 -9.33 3.14
N ALA A 70 -18.08 -8.02 3.14
CA ALA A 70 -18.56 -7.31 1.94
C ALA A 70 -17.53 -7.33 0.80
N SER A 71 -16.25 -7.16 1.13
CA SER A 71 -15.15 -7.21 0.18
C SER A 71 -14.97 -8.58 -0.47
N GLN A 72 -15.29 -9.66 0.25
CA GLN A 72 -15.30 -11.01 -0.32
C GLN A 72 -16.34 -11.12 -1.45
N ALA A 73 -17.56 -10.59 -1.23
CA ALA A 73 -18.58 -10.52 -2.26
C ALA A 73 -18.12 -9.70 -3.48
N PHE A 74 -17.47 -8.56 -3.26
CA PHE A 74 -16.96 -7.73 -4.36
C PHE A 74 -15.83 -8.42 -5.13
N ALA A 75 -14.98 -9.19 -4.45
CA ALA A 75 -13.94 -10.00 -5.09
C ALA A 75 -14.53 -11.08 -6.00
N ILE A 76 -15.62 -11.74 -5.58
CA ILE A 76 -16.38 -12.69 -6.41
C ILE A 76 -16.93 -12.00 -7.65
N LEU A 77 -17.61 -10.85 -7.50
CA LEU A 77 -18.13 -10.10 -8.67
C LEU A 77 -17.01 -9.70 -9.62
N LYS A 78 -15.85 -9.28 -9.09
CA LYS A 78 -14.69 -8.90 -9.91
C LYS A 78 -14.11 -10.09 -10.67
N TYR A 79 -14.05 -11.25 -10.04
CA TYR A 79 -13.66 -12.50 -10.68
C TYR A 79 -14.59 -12.84 -11.85
N VAL A 80 -15.91 -12.79 -11.62
CA VAL A 80 -16.93 -13.05 -12.65
C VAL A 80 -16.87 -12.03 -13.79
N SER A 81 -16.61 -10.74 -13.50
CA SER A 81 -16.49 -9.72 -14.54
C SER A 81 -15.25 -9.89 -15.43
N ASN A 82 -14.16 -10.44 -14.89
CA ASN A 82 -12.90 -10.56 -15.62
C ASN A 82 -12.86 -11.77 -16.57
N ASP A 83 -13.66 -12.81 -16.34
CA ASP A 83 -13.72 -14.03 -17.17
C ASP A 83 -14.13 -13.75 -18.63
N GLN A 84 -14.80 -12.61 -18.90
CA GLN A 84 -15.12 -12.18 -20.27
C GLN A 84 -13.98 -11.49 -21.02
N SER A 85 -12.88 -11.11 -20.33
CA SER A 85 -11.89 -10.17 -20.89
C SER A 85 -10.77 -10.84 -21.69
N GLY A 86 -10.63 -12.17 -21.64
CA GLY A 86 -9.53 -12.89 -22.29
C GLY A 86 -8.12 -12.47 -21.83
N CYS A 87 -8.00 -11.61 -20.81
CA CYS A 87 -6.74 -11.23 -20.21
C CYS A 87 -6.30 -12.37 -19.29
N ALA A 88 -5.45 -13.25 -19.83
CA ALA A 88 -4.72 -14.22 -19.04
C ALA A 88 -4.07 -13.48 -17.85
N GLY A 89 -4.53 -13.80 -16.64
CA GLY A 89 -3.79 -13.46 -15.44
C GLY A 89 -2.37 -14.01 -15.55
N LEU A 90 -1.43 -13.41 -14.81
CA LEU A 90 -0.07 -13.93 -14.72
C LEU A 90 -0.13 -15.45 -14.47
N PRO A 91 0.63 -16.27 -15.22
CA PRO A 91 0.66 -17.70 -14.99
C PRO A 91 1.15 -17.96 -13.57
N CYS A 92 0.26 -18.43 -12.70
CA CYS A 92 0.62 -18.77 -11.33
C CYS A 92 1.31 -20.14 -11.32
N SER A 93 2.43 -20.21 -10.59
CA SER A 93 3.23 -21.41 -10.43
C SER A 93 2.40 -22.57 -9.89
N THR A 94 2.70 -23.78 -10.35
CA THR A 94 2.01 -25.02 -9.98
C THR A 94 2.07 -25.25 -8.46
N ARG A 95 0.88 -25.35 -7.85
CA ARG A 95 0.54 -26.11 -6.64
C ARG A 95 1.62 -26.13 -5.56
N VAL A 96 1.75 -25.04 -4.82
CA VAL A 96 2.40 -25.05 -3.50
C VAL A 96 1.33 -25.46 -2.48
N GLU A 97 1.69 -26.30 -1.51
CA GLU A 97 0.83 -26.63 -0.36
C GLU A 97 0.24 -25.35 0.25
N PRO A 98 -0.96 -25.40 0.87
CA PRO A 98 -1.56 -24.23 1.50
C PRO A 98 -0.51 -23.58 2.41
N PRO A 99 -0.13 -22.31 2.17
CA PRO A 99 0.95 -21.72 2.91
C PRO A 99 0.56 -21.67 4.38
N ASN A 100 1.27 -22.42 5.22
CA ASN A 100 1.30 -22.14 6.65
C ASN A 100 1.60 -20.65 6.80
N LEU A 101 0.78 -19.93 7.57
CA LEU A 101 1.02 -18.51 7.88
C LEU A 101 2.50 -18.36 8.25
N GLN A 102 3.26 -17.66 7.39
CA GLN A 102 4.67 -17.50 7.64
C GLN A 102 4.83 -16.72 8.95
N LEU A 103 5.56 -17.29 9.91
CA LEU A 103 5.82 -16.63 11.18
C LEU A 103 6.41 -15.24 10.90
N PRO A 104 5.85 -14.18 11.50
CA PRO A 104 6.33 -12.82 11.32
C PRO A 104 7.78 -12.72 11.78
N GLU A 105 8.57 -11.93 11.06
CA GLU A 105 9.93 -11.63 11.50
C GLU A 105 9.93 -10.80 12.78
N GLY A 106 10.95 -11.01 13.62
CA GLY A 106 11.19 -10.15 14.78
C GLY A 106 10.25 -10.44 15.96
N THR A 107 10.00 -11.71 16.27
CA THR A 107 9.34 -12.12 17.52
C THR A 107 10.28 -12.11 18.73
N PHE A 108 11.59 -12.00 18.53
CA PHE A 108 12.64 -11.95 19.57
C PHE A 108 12.52 -13.07 20.63
N GLY A 109 12.19 -14.28 20.17
CA GLY A 109 12.05 -15.45 21.05
C GLY A 109 10.74 -15.50 21.83
N ARG A 110 9.79 -14.59 21.56
CA ARG A 110 8.43 -14.71 22.08
C ARG A 110 7.66 -15.76 21.28
N GLU A 111 6.92 -16.59 22.01
CA GLU A 111 5.88 -17.43 21.41
C GLU A 111 4.73 -16.53 20.94
N LEU A 112 4.25 -16.82 19.73
CA LEU A 112 3.07 -16.15 19.21
C LEU A 112 1.84 -16.92 19.67
N PRO A 113 0.77 -16.21 20.09
CA PRO A 113 -0.48 -16.89 20.38
C PRO A 113 -1.03 -17.50 19.10
N ASP A 114 -1.54 -18.72 19.23
CA ASP A 114 -2.25 -19.38 18.14
C ASP A 114 -3.54 -18.61 17.80
N ILE A 115 -3.77 -18.44 16.51
CA ILE A 115 -5.03 -17.89 15.99
C ILE A 115 -5.82 -19.07 15.43
N SER A 116 -7.02 -19.27 15.99
CA SER A 116 -8.02 -20.10 15.35
C SER A 116 -8.62 -19.29 14.21
N TRP A 117 -8.58 -19.83 13.00
CA TRP A 117 -9.10 -19.17 11.83
C TRP A 117 -10.44 -19.77 11.43
N GLU A 118 -11.33 -18.93 10.91
CA GLU A 118 -12.49 -19.43 10.15
C GLU A 118 -12.03 -20.19 8.91
N PRO A 119 -12.89 -21.05 8.32
CA PRO A 119 -12.60 -21.63 7.01
C PRO A 119 -12.34 -20.49 6.00
N GLY A 120 -11.48 -20.73 5.04
CA GLY A 120 -10.94 -19.69 4.17
C GLY A 120 -10.85 -20.17 2.73
N PRO A 121 -10.24 -19.37 1.84
CA PRO A 121 -10.28 -19.60 0.42
C PRO A 121 -9.86 -21.04 0.07
N ASP A 122 -10.75 -21.76 -0.61
CA ASP A 122 -10.51 -23.13 -1.07
C ASP A 122 -10.37 -23.15 -2.59
N PRO A 123 -9.14 -23.24 -3.13
CA PRO A 123 -8.91 -23.25 -4.56
C PRO A 123 -9.48 -24.50 -5.26
N THR A 124 -9.93 -25.52 -4.51
CA THR A 124 -10.57 -26.71 -5.07
C THR A 124 -12.08 -26.53 -5.28
N ARG A 125 -12.69 -25.51 -4.64
CA ARG A 125 -14.12 -25.21 -4.75
C ARG A 125 -14.34 -24.09 -5.76
N GLY A 126 -14.71 -24.47 -6.97
CA GLY A 126 -15.05 -23.51 -8.03
C GLY A 126 -16.23 -22.60 -7.68
N VAL A 127 -16.22 -21.40 -8.26
CA VAL A 127 -17.26 -20.38 -8.05
C VAL A 127 -18.63 -20.91 -8.48
N THR A 128 -19.63 -20.79 -7.61
CA THR A 128 -21.00 -21.28 -7.82
C THR A 128 -21.98 -20.16 -8.15
N THR A 129 -23.12 -20.48 -8.78
CA THR A 129 -24.21 -19.53 -9.01
C THR A 129 -24.71 -18.90 -7.70
N ASP A 130 -24.76 -19.66 -6.60
CA ASP A 130 -25.19 -19.14 -5.31
C ASP A 130 -24.21 -18.09 -4.76
N MET A 131 -22.89 -18.33 -4.85
CA MET A 131 -21.88 -17.32 -4.49
C MET A 131 -22.09 -16.01 -5.25
N VAL A 132 -22.38 -16.10 -6.55
CA VAL A 132 -22.58 -14.91 -7.40
C VAL A 132 -23.88 -14.19 -7.03
N ARG A 133 -24.99 -14.91 -6.85
CA ARG A 133 -26.27 -14.32 -6.43
C ARG A 133 -26.18 -13.65 -5.07
N THR A 134 -25.54 -14.30 -4.10
CA THR A 134 -25.28 -13.70 -2.79
C THR A 134 -24.41 -12.46 -2.93
N SER A 135 -23.38 -12.49 -3.77
CA SER A 135 -22.49 -11.34 -3.99
C SER A 135 -23.20 -10.16 -4.65
N VAL A 136 -24.10 -10.41 -5.60
CA VAL A 136 -24.97 -9.40 -6.20
C VAL A 136 -25.83 -8.73 -5.12
N ALA A 137 -26.52 -9.52 -4.28
CA ALA A 137 -27.37 -8.99 -3.23
C ALA A 137 -26.59 -8.14 -2.21
N VAL A 138 -25.36 -8.55 -1.86
CA VAL A 138 -24.48 -7.79 -0.97
C VAL A 138 -24.04 -6.47 -1.63
N ALA A 139 -23.72 -6.46 -2.92
CA ALA A 139 -23.34 -5.25 -3.65
C ALA A 139 -24.49 -4.26 -3.81
N GLU A 140 -25.71 -4.74 -4.11
CA GLU A 140 -26.92 -3.92 -4.16
C GLU A 140 -27.19 -3.27 -2.78
N ARG A 141 -27.12 -4.08 -1.71
CA ARG A 141 -27.23 -3.58 -0.32
C ARG A 141 -26.15 -2.56 0.00
N ALA A 142 -24.92 -2.76 -0.45
CA ALA A 142 -23.83 -1.82 -0.24
C ALA A 142 -24.12 -0.47 -0.90
N ILE A 143 -24.57 -0.48 -2.16
CA ILE A 143 -24.96 0.73 -2.90
C ILE A 143 -26.06 1.49 -2.15
N GLU A 144 -27.08 0.80 -1.65
CA GLU A 144 -28.15 1.40 -0.83
C GLU A 144 -27.62 2.03 0.46
N VAL A 145 -26.75 1.32 1.17
CA VAL A 145 -26.09 1.82 2.39
C VAL A 145 -25.34 3.13 2.10
N PHE A 146 -24.59 3.19 0.99
CA PHE A 146 -23.87 4.41 0.61
C PHE A 146 -24.80 5.54 0.17
N HIS A 147 -25.90 5.25 -0.55
CA HIS A 147 -26.93 6.25 -0.87
C HIS A 147 -27.55 6.88 0.39
N GLN A 148 -27.60 6.14 1.49
CA GLN A 148 -28.08 6.63 2.79
C GLN A 148 -26.99 7.33 3.62
N GLY A 149 -25.80 7.55 3.06
CA GLY A 149 -24.66 8.14 3.76
C GLY A 149 -23.98 7.20 4.75
N GLY A 150 -24.24 5.89 4.63
CA GLY A 150 -23.53 4.84 5.35
C GLY A 150 -22.13 4.59 4.79
N ARG A 151 -21.47 3.56 5.31
CA ARG A 151 -20.10 3.15 4.94
C ARG A 151 -20.04 1.68 4.60
N ILE A 152 -18.91 1.23 4.06
CA ILE A 152 -18.69 -0.20 3.80
C ILE A 152 -18.86 -1.04 5.06
N SER A 153 -18.42 -0.53 6.22
CA SER A 153 -18.57 -1.22 7.50
C SER A 153 -20.02 -1.30 8.00
N SER A 154 -20.94 -0.55 7.40
CA SER A 154 -22.37 -0.62 7.68
C SER A 154 -23.09 -1.66 6.80
N VAL A 155 -22.38 -2.28 5.86
CA VAL A 155 -22.92 -3.35 5.02
C VAL A 155 -22.96 -4.63 5.83
N VAL A 156 -24.16 -5.05 6.22
CA VAL A 156 -24.37 -6.30 6.93
C VAL A 156 -24.35 -7.45 5.93
N VAL A 157 -23.47 -8.43 6.15
CA VAL A 157 -23.48 -9.73 5.49
C VAL A 157 -23.87 -10.76 6.55
N THR A 158 -24.97 -11.48 6.35
CA THR A 158 -25.48 -12.43 7.36
C THR A 158 -24.55 -13.64 7.47
N ASP A 159 -24.71 -14.46 8.52
CA ASP A 159 -23.89 -15.66 8.69
C ASP A 159 -24.22 -16.73 7.64
N GLU A 160 -25.47 -16.78 7.16
CA GLU A 160 -25.88 -17.63 6.04
C GLU A 160 -25.22 -17.16 4.74
N GLU A 161 -25.24 -15.86 4.46
CA GLU A 161 -24.54 -15.29 3.30
C GLU A 161 -23.03 -15.55 3.40
N TRP A 162 -22.44 -15.34 4.59
CA TRP A 162 -21.01 -15.58 4.82
C TRP A 162 -20.62 -17.04 4.62
N THR A 163 -21.47 -17.98 5.03
CA THR A 163 -21.26 -19.42 4.82
C THR A 163 -21.16 -19.77 3.32
N VAL A 164 -21.79 -18.99 2.45
CA VAL A 164 -21.69 -19.15 0.99
C VAL A 164 -20.39 -18.53 0.45
N LEU A 165 -19.94 -17.40 0.99
CA LEU A 165 -18.89 -16.57 0.40
C LEU A 165 -17.46 -16.89 0.85
N HIS A 166 -17.28 -17.39 2.08
CA HIS A 166 -15.95 -17.44 2.74
C HIS A 166 -14.92 -18.34 2.05
N ASP A 167 -15.36 -19.38 1.35
CA ASP A 167 -14.48 -20.32 0.66
C ASP A 167 -14.02 -19.83 -0.73
N PHE A 168 -14.51 -18.66 -1.19
CA PHE A 168 -14.13 -18.16 -2.51
C PHE A 168 -12.61 -17.98 -2.64
N SER A 169 -12.06 -18.58 -3.71
CA SER A 169 -10.69 -18.36 -4.16
C SER A 169 -10.70 -18.00 -5.65
N PRO A 170 -9.99 -16.93 -6.08
CA PRO A 170 -9.85 -16.62 -7.51
C PRO A 170 -8.95 -17.62 -8.25
N HIS A 171 -8.31 -18.55 -7.53
CA HIS A 171 -7.54 -19.66 -8.12
C HIS A 171 -8.42 -20.88 -8.41
N ALA A 172 -9.68 -20.87 -7.98
CA ALA A 172 -10.59 -21.96 -8.27
C ALA A 172 -11.07 -21.91 -9.73
N SER A 173 -11.19 -23.08 -10.37
CA SER A 173 -11.74 -23.13 -11.73
C SER A 173 -13.23 -22.72 -11.72
N PRO A 174 -13.72 -21.97 -12.72
CA PRO A 174 -15.15 -21.64 -12.78
C PRO A 174 -15.98 -22.92 -12.93
N ASN A 175 -16.93 -23.14 -12.01
CA ASN A 175 -17.82 -24.29 -12.05
C ASN A 175 -19.08 -23.94 -12.87
N GLY A 176 -18.98 -24.04 -14.19
CA GLY A 176 -20.14 -24.09 -15.09
C GLY A 176 -20.43 -22.82 -15.90
N LEU A 177 -21.27 -23.01 -16.92
CA LEU A 177 -21.64 -22.00 -17.94
C LEU A 177 -22.55 -20.88 -17.42
N ASP A 178 -23.20 -21.05 -16.26
CA ASP A 178 -24.23 -20.14 -15.75
C ASP A 178 -23.65 -18.88 -15.06
N VAL A 179 -22.42 -18.98 -14.51
CA VAL A 179 -21.75 -17.85 -13.85
C VAL A 179 -21.44 -16.71 -14.83
N ALA A 180 -21.07 -17.04 -16.07
CA ALA A 180 -20.72 -16.05 -17.10
C ALA A 180 -21.90 -15.13 -17.48
N ALA A 181 -23.15 -15.58 -17.26
CA ALA A 181 -24.35 -14.78 -17.52
C ALA A 181 -24.46 -13.55 -16.60
N TYR A 182 -23.81 -13.57 -15.44
CA TYR A 182 -23.84 -12.49 -14.45
C TYR A 182 -22.78 -11.40 -14.70
N ALA A 183 -21.82 -11.62 -15.62
CA ALA A 183 -20.71 -10.68 -15.81
C ALA A 183 -21.15 -9.24 -16.16
N PRO A 184 -22.14 -8.99 -17.04
CA PRO A 184 -22.61 -7.61 -17.29
C PRO A 184 -23.17 -6.93 -16.04
N GLN A 185 -23.95 -7.65 -15.22
CA GLN A 185 -24.48 -7.14 -13.96
C GLN A 185 -23.35 -6.89 -12.95
N ALA A 186 -22.37 -7.80 -12.86
CA ALA A 186 -21.21 -7.62 -12.00
C ALA A 186 -20.42 -6.36 -12.36
N VAL A 187 -20.14 -6.11 -13.64
CA VAL A 187 -19.49 -4.88 -14.12
C VAL A 187 -20.27 -3.63 -13.71
N GLN A 188 -21.60 -3.65 -13.90
CA GLN A 188 -22.47 -2.53 -13.54
C GLN A 188 -22.44 -2.25 -12.04
N LEU A 189 -22.55 -3.28 -11.19
CA LEU A 189 -22.54 -3.14 -9.74
C LEU A 189 -21.18 -2.65 -9.24
N LEU A 190 -20.08 -3.22 -9.73
CA LEU A 190 -18.73 -2.80 -9.35
C LEU A 190 -18.44 -1.35 -9.72
N ALA A 191 -18.95 -0.88 -10.87
CA ALA A 191 -18.83 0.51 -11.29
C ALA A 191 -19.69 1.48 -10.46
N ALA A 192 -20.77 1.00 -9.84
CA ALA A 192 -21.65 1.79 -8.99
C ALA A 192 -21.16 1.89 -7.52
N LEU A 193 -20.21 1.04 -7.11
CA LEU A 193 -19.62 1.10 -5.77
C LEU A 193 -18.70 2.34 -5.63
N PRO A 194 -18.71 3.03 -4.47
CA PRO A 194 -17.91 4.23 -4.28
C PRO A 194 -16.41 3.91 -4.11
N PRO A 195 -15.53 4.93 -4.22
CA PRO A 195 -14.09 4.78 -4.02
C PRO A 195 -13.68 4.14 -2.69
N GLU A 196 -14.49 4.30 -1.63
CA GLU A 196 -14.29 3.68 -0.31
C GLU A 196 -14.16 2.15 -0.39
N CYS A 197 -14.85 1.49 -1.32
CA CYS A 197 -14.75 0.04 -1.51
C CYS A 197 -13.40 -0.40 -2.09
N GLN A 198 -12.66 0.53 -2.73
CA GLN A 198 -11.35 0.31 -3.36
C GLN A 198 -11.31 -0.99 -4.18
N VAL A 199 -12.31 -1.18 -5.05
CA VAL A 199 -12.48 -2.38 -5.88
C VAL A 199 -11.23 -2.66 -6.74
N THR A 200 -10.48 -1.62 -7.11
CA THR A 200 -9.20 -1.74 -7.82
C THR A 200 -8.17 -2.56 -7.05
N LEU A 201 -8.18 -2.52 -5.72
CA LEU A 201 -7.26 -3.26 -4.84
C LEU A 201 -7.70 -4.71 -4.56
N LEU A 202 -8.96 -5.07 -4.83
CA LEU A 202 -9.51 -6.38 -4.48
C LEU A 202 -9.17 -7.46 -5.50
N GLU A 203 -8.74 -8.64 -5.06
CA GLU A 203 -8.63 -9.84 -5.91
C GLU A 203 -8.96 -11.12 -5.14
N GLN A 204 -8.18 -11.41 -4.11
CA GLN A 204 -8.32 -12.51 -3.15
C GLN A 204 -8.88 -12.05 -1.79
N ASN A 205 -9.12 -10.75 -1.63
CA ASN A 205 -9.50 -10.14 -0.35
C ASN A 205 -8.40 -10.19 0.72
N LEU A 206 -7.14 -9.92 0.34
CA LEU A 206 -6.01 -9.92 1.27
C LEU A 206 -5.92 -8.64 2.11
N TRP A 207 -5.53 -8.82 3.36
CA TRP A 207 -5.27 -7.79 4.34
C TRP A 207 -3.89 -7.96 4.96
N ILE A 208 -3.34 -6.88 5.50
CA ILE A 208 -2.04 -6.86 6.15
C ILE A 208 -2.18 -6.27 7.55
N LEU A 209 -1.74 -7.03 8.55
CA LEU A 209 -1.66 -6.58 9.93
C LEU A 209 -0.26 -6.02 10.20
N LYS A 210 -0.21 -4.79 10.72
CA LYS A 210 1.04 -4.04 10.95
C LYS A 210 1.07 -3.49 12.38
N PRO A 211 2.17 -3.65 13.15
CA PRO A 211 2.32 -2.98 14.44
C PRO A 211 2.23 -1.45 14.30
N SER A 212 1.54 -0.78 15.22
CA SER A 212 1.25 0.67 15.07
C SER A 212 2.47 1.57 15.15
N LEU A 213 3.50 1.19 15.91
CA LEU A 213 4.76 1.92 15.98
C LEU A 213 5.87 1.19 15.22
N ASN A 214 6.71 1.98 14.52
CA ASN A 214 7.89 1.50 13.80
C ASN A 214 9.05 1.03 14.71
N GLY A 215 8.76 0.60 15.95
CA GLY A 215 9.75 0.23 16.97
C GLY A 215 10.71 -0.91 16.55
N GLY A 216 10.32 -1.73 15.57
CA GLY A 216 11.20 -2.75 15.00
C GLY A 216 11.87 -2.38 13.67
N GLY A 217 11.31 -1.43 12.91
CA GLY A 217 11.64 -1.20 11.48
C GLY A 217 11.59 -2.49 10.64
N ASN A 218 11.86 -2.35 9.34
CA ASN A 218 12.20 -3.49 8.46
C ASN A 218 11.13 -4.60 8.33
N GLY A 219 9.86 -4.22 8.26
CA GLY A 219 8.77 -5.19 8.05
C GLY A 219 8.54 -6.18 9.19
N ARG A 220 9.18 -6.00 10.36
CA ARG A 220 9.01 -6.88 11.51
C ARG A 220 7.59 -6.82 12.03
N GLY A 221 7.09 -7.99 12.40
CA GLY A 221 5.80 -8.15 13.01
C GLY A 221 4.60 -8.01 12.08
N ILE A 222 4.84 -8.02 10.78
CA ILE A 222 3.78 -7.98 9.78
C ILE A 222 3.22 -9.40 9.58
N ALA A 223 1.90 -9.52 9.45
CA ALA A 223 1.23 -10.72 8.97
C ALA A 223 0.29 -10.39 7.82
N LEU A 224 0.15 -11.36 6.90
CA LEU A 224 -0.87 -11.34 5.87
C LEU A 224 -2.10 -12.13 6.36
N VAL A 225 -3.29 -11.67 6.00
CA VAL A 225 -4.58 -12.21 6.45
C VAL A 225 -5.48 -12.37 5.23
N ASP A 226 -6.02 -13.57 5.04
CA ASP A 226 -6.94 -13.96 3.96
C ASP A 226 -8.28 -14.51 4.49
N ARG A 227 -8.44 -14.56 5.82
CA ARG A 227 -9.61 -15.11 6.51
C ARG A 227 -9.80 -14.44 7.86
N LEU A 228 -11.00 -14.52 8.41
CA LEU A 228 -11.31 -13.94 9.71
C LEU A 228 -10.81 -14.85 10.86
N PRO A 229 -10.36 -14.29 11.98
CA PRO A 229 -10.10 -15.09 13.18
C PRO A 229 -11.43 -15.52 13.81
N SER A 230 -11.46 -16.67 14.47
CA SER A 230 -12.63 -17.13 15.22
C SER A 230 -12.99 -16.18 16.38
N SER A 231 -12.04 -15.36 16.85
CA SER A 231 -12.30 -14.31 17.83
C SER A 231 -11.45 -13.05 17.60
N PRO A 232 -12.04 -11.84 17.74
CA PRO A 232 -11.31 -10.57 17.71
C PRO A 232 -10.08 -10.52 18.63
N SER A 233 -10.21 -11.14 19.81
CA SER A 233 -9.18 -11.09 20.86
C SER A 233 -7.88 -11.79 20.44
N GLN A 234 -7.94 -12.73 19.49
CA GLN A 234 -6.78 -13.48 19.02
C GLN A 234 -5.85 -12.59 18.17
N LEU A 235 -6.40 -11.79 17.26
CA LEU A 235 -5.58 -10.84 16.47
C LEU A 235 -4.96 -9.75 17.35
N LEU A 236 -5.67 -9.29 18.38
CA LEU A 236 -5.14 -8.32 19.33
C LEU A 236 -4.05 -8.92 20.22
N SER A 237 -4.24 -10.15 20.68
CA SER A 237 -3.21 -10.87 21.44
C SER A 237 -1.97 -11.09 20.59
N TRP A 238 -2.15 -11.46 19.33
CA TRP A 238 -1.06 -11.60 18.36
C TRP A 238 -0.35 -10.27 18.12
N ALA A 239 -1.09 -9.18 17.90
CA ALA A 239 -0.54 -7.85 17.72
C ALA A 239 0.28 -7.39 18.94
N ALA A 240 -0.20 -7.65 20.15
CA ALA A 240 0.50 -7.35 21.39
C ALA A 240 1.78 -8.19 21.55
N ALA A 241 1.75 -9.47 21.16
CA ALA A 241 2.92 -10.35 21.20
C ALA A 241 4.03 -9.87 20.25
N VAL A 242 3.63 -9.33 19.10
CA VAL A 242 4.48 -8.96 17.97
C VAL A 242 4.96 -7.49 18.00
N GLY A 243 4.28 -6.62 18.75
CA GLY A 243 4.52 -5.18 18.81
C GLY A 243 5.97 -4.77 19.09
N ARG A 244 6.38 -3.58 18.63
CA ARG A 244 7.77 -3.02 18.59
C ARG A 244 8.91 -4.02 18.31
N GLY A 245 8.64 -5.20 17.78
CA GLY A 245 9.61 -6.29 17.78
C GLY A 245 9.94 -6.79 19.19
N GLY A 246 8.96 -7.22 19.99
CA GLY A 246 9.18 -8.04 21.18
C GLY A 246 9.92 -7.39 22.38
N GLY A 247 10.32 -6.13 22.31
CA GLY A 247 11.11 -5.47 23.35
C GLY A 247 10.32 -4.62 24.37
N GLY A 248 9.06 -4.26 24.06
CA GLY A 248 8.31 -3.20 24.77
C GLY A 248 7.20 -3.66 25.72
N GLY A 249 6.95 -4.97 25.79
CA GLY A 249 6.01 -5.68 26.69
C GLY A 249 4.63 -5.01 26.86
N VAL A 250 4.54 -4.10 27.83
CA VAL A 250 3.30 -3.46 28.26
C VAL A 250 2.84 -2.35 27.32
N ASN A 251 3.76 -1.63 26.68
CA ASN A 251 3.41 -0.51 25.80
C ASN A 251 2.87 -0.95 24.44
N ASP A 252 3.17 -2.19 24.04
CA ASP A 252 2.81 -2.75 22.72
C ASP A 252 1.29 -2.98 22.60
N ALA A 253 0.63 -3.43 23.68
CA ALA A 253 -0.82 -3.58 23.75
C ALA A 253 -1.55 -2.22 23.61
N LEU A 254 -1.01 -1.17 24.22
CA LEU A 254 -1.56 0.19 24.14
C LEU A 254 -1.28 0.88 22.79
N ASP A 255 -0.22 0.45 22.09
CA ASP A 255 0.11 0.91 20.75
C ASP A 255 -0.85 0.33 19.72
N GLY A 256 -1.17 -0.95 19.86
CA GLY A 256 -2.07 -1.70 18.98
C GLY A 256 -1.44 -2.05 17.65
N CYS A 257 -2.30 -2.40 16.70
CA CYS A 257 -1.94 -2.64 15.31
C CYS A 257 -2.90 -1.94 14.35
N LEU A 258 -2.51 -1.96 13.09
CA LEU A 258 -3.30 -1.51 11.96
C LEU A 258 -3.59 -2.73 11.08
N LEU A 259 -4.86 -3.02 10.83
CA LEU A 259 -5.29 -3.83 9.70
C LEU A 259 -5.45 -2.91 8.51
N GLN A 260 -4.76 -3.17 7.42
CA GLN A 260 -4.83 -2.36 6.21
C GLN A 260 -5.10 -3.25 5.00
N LYS A 261 -5.90 -2.76 4.06
CA LYS A 261 -6.13 -3.46 2.80
C LYS A 261 -4.82 -3.62 2.02
N LEU A 262 -4.54 -4.80 1.48
CA LEU A 262 -3.33 -5.02 0.69
C LEU A 262 -3.54 -4.48 -0.74
N VAL A 263 -2.49 -3.92 -1.34
CA VAL A 263 -2.43 -3.70 -2.79
C VAL A 263 -2.12 -5.04 -3.45
N GLU A 264 -3.16 -5.75 -3.88
CA GLU A 264 -3.07 -7.13 -4.37
C GLU A 264 -2.53 -7.23 -5.81
N ARG A 265 -2.75 -6.19 -6.63
CA ARG A 265 -2.22 -6.09 -7.99
C ARG A 265 -1.20 -4.95 -8.12
N PRO A 266 0.00 -5.09 -7.56
CA PRO A 266 1.06 -4.09 -7.72
C PRO A 266 1.53 -4.01 -9.18
N HIS A 267 2.04 -2.86 -9.59
CA HIS A 267 2.97 -2.80 -10.72
C HIS A 267 4.24 -3.55 -10.33
N LEU A 268 4.82 -4.32 -11.24
CA LEU A 268 5.98 -5.16 -10.99
C LEU A 268 7.18 -4.68 -11.81
N LEU A 269 8.38 -4.82 -11.26
CA LEU A 269 9.62 -4.48 -11.95
C LEU A 269 10.38 -5.74 -12.31
N ASP A 270 10.84 -5.80 -13.55
CA ASP A 270 11.86 -6.75 -13.98
C ASP A 270 13.22 -6.28 -13.48
N GLN A 271 13.80 -7.06 -12.55
CA GLN A 271 15.07 -6.71 -11.93
C GLN A 271 16.23 -6.68 -12.93
N LEU A 272 16.25 -7.56 -13.94
CA LEU A 272 17.33 -7.64 -14.92
C LEU A 272 17.27 -6.44 -15.86
N LEU A 273 16.09 -6.11 -16.37
CA LEU A 273 15.90 -4.93 -17.21
C LEU A 273 16.19 -3.62 -16.47
N LEU A 274 15.89 -3.57 -15.16
CA LEU A 274 16.24 -2.43 -14.32
C LEU A 274 17.76 -2.29 -14.14
N GLN A 275 18.48 -3.41 -13.98
CA GLN A 275 19.96 -3.43 -13.95
C GLN A 275 20.55 -2.93 -15.27
N ASP A 276 20.08 -3.44 -16.41
CA ASP A 276 20.55 -3.01 -17.73
C ASP A 276 20.34 -1.51 -17.96
N SER A 277 19.18 -0.99 -17.54
CA SER A 277 18.83 0.42 -17.70
C SER A 277 19.71 1.33 -16.84
N ALA A 278 20.15 0.85 -15.67
CA ALA A 278 21.09 1.59 -14.81
C ALA A 278 22.53 1.62 -15.37
N VAL A 279 22.95 0.58 -16.10
CA VAL A 279 24.28 0.52 -16.73
C VAL A 279 24.35 1.39 -18.00
N SER A 280 23.21 1.60 -18.68
CA SER A 280 23.15 2.23 -20.00
C SER A 280 23.10 3.78 -20.00
N HIS A 281 23.43 4.46 -18.90
CA HIS A 281 23.55 5.94 -18.86
C HIS A 281 24.65 6.54 -19.76
N THR A 282 25.39 5.69 -20.50
CA THR A 282 26.25 6.11 -21.62
C THR A 282 25.45 6.01 -22.93
N PHE A 283 24.63 7.03 -23.20
CA PHE A 283 23.78 7.12 -24.39
C PHE A 283 24.60 7.37 -25.67
N GLN A 284 24.76 6.35 -26.50
CA GLN A 284 24.90 6.49 -27.97
C GLN A 284 24.61 5.19 -28.77
N ASP A 285 24.69 3.99 -28.17
CA ASP A 285 24.63 2.73 -28.93
C ASP A 285 23.26 2.03 -29.00
N VAL A 286 22.26 2.44 -28.22
CA VAL A 286 20.99 1.68 -28.09
C VAL A 286 19.98 2.01 -29.19
N GLU A 287 19.95 3.24 -29.71
CA GLU A 287 19.05 3.63 -30.81
C GLU A 287 19.34 2.84 -32.11
N GLN A 288 20.61 2.50 -32.38
CA GLN A 288 20.99 1.75 -33.58
C GLN A 288 20.55 0.28 -33.54
N ARG A 289 20.40 -0.32 -32.35
CA ARG A 289 19.95 -1.72 -32.23
C ARG A 289 18.42 -1.87 -32.33
N TRP A 290 17.65 -0.83 -32.02
CA TRP A 290 16.18 -0.92 -32.01
C TRP A 290 15.51 -0.47 -33.30
N ALA A 291 16.17 0.34 -34.14
CA ALA A 291 15.68 0.69 -35.48
C ALA A 291 15.42 -0.52 -36.40
N VAL A 292 15.96 -1.69 -36.05
CA VAL A 292 15.75 -2.96 -36.78
C VAL A 292 14.51 -3.72 -36.29
N ALA A 293 13.94 -3.40 -35.12
CA ALA A 293 12.87 -4.20 -34.50
C ALA A 293 11.45 -3.63 -34.63
N THR A 294 11.27 -2.32 -34.82
CA THR A 294 9.94 -1.67 -34.81
C THR A 294 9.42 -1.24 -36.18
N GLN A 295 9.33 -2.18 -37.11
CA GLN A 295 8.64 -1.98 -38.39
C GLN A 295 7.41 -2.89 -38.51
N ALA A 296 6.41 -2.69 -37.64
CA ALA A 296 5.02 -3.06 -37.89
C ALA A 296 4.09 -2.53 -36.79
N VAL A 297 2.86 -2.22 -37.19
CA VAL A 297 1.66 -1.92 -36.38
C VAL A 297 1.52 -0.49 -35.89
N ALA A 298 1.00 0.36 -36.78
CA ALA A 298 0.10 1.45 -36.41
C ALA A 298 -1.34 0.91 -36.43
N GLU A 299 -2.11 1.15 -35.37
CA GLU A 299 -3.51 1.60 -35.40
C GLU A 299 -4.10 1.76 -33.99
N ASP A 300 -5.10 2.63 -33.92
CA ASP A 300 -5.46 3.53 -32.82
C ASP A 300 -6.81 3.15 -32.19
N VAL A 301 -6.83 2.68 -30.93
CA VAL A 301 -8.00 2.62 -30.01
C VAL A 301 -7.49 2.51 -28.56
N PRO A 302 -8.01 3.26 -27.57
CA PRO A 302 -7.63 3.11 -26.17
C PRO A 302 -8.27 1.85 -25.57
N ARG A 303 -7.64 0.70 -25.81
CA ARG A 303 -7.86 -0.51 -25.02
C ARG A 303 -7.03 -0.40 -23.73
N VAL A 304 -7.58 -0.88 -22.61
CA VAL A 304 -6.79 -1.22 -21.41
C VAL A 304 -5.62 -2.05 -21.91
N GLN A 305 -4.40 -1.49 -21.89
CA GLN A 305 -3.24 -2.21 -22.38
C GLN A 305 -3.05 -3.41 -21.43
N PRO A 306 -3.19 -4.66 -21.93
CA PRO A 306 -2.83 -5.80 -21.12
C PRO A 306 -1.37 -5.61 -20.71
N ASN A 307 -1.05 -6.02 -19.48
CA ASN A 307 0.33 -6.06 -19.01
C ASN A 307 1.17 -6.74 -20.13
N PRO A 308 2.15 -6.05 -20.74
CA PRO A 308 2.95 -6.60 -21.83
C PRO A 308 3.70 -7.88 -21.42
N PHE A 309 3.72 -8.18 -20.13
CA PHE A 309 4.35 -9.36 -19.54
C PHE A 309 3.41 -10.55 -19.29
N ALA A 310 2.11 -10.48 -19.61
CA ALA A 310 1.19 -11.62 -19.41
C ALA A 310 1.64 -12.89 -20.18
N ASN A 311 2.42 -12.72 -21.26
CA ASN A 311 2.93 -13.81 -22.10
C ASN A 311 4.44 -14.08 -21.95
N VAL A 312 5.15 -13.36 -21.07
CA VAL A 312 6.56 -13.64 -20.80
C VAL A 312 6.63 -14.54 -19.55
N GLY A 313 6.47 -15.83 -19.78
CA GLY A 313 6.51 -16.83 -18.73
C GLY A 313 7.87 -16.86 -18.02
N GLY A 314 7.87 -16.50 -16.74
CA GLY A 314 8.95 -16.74 -15.79
C GLY A 314 10.14 -15.79 -15.90
N ILE A 315 10.68 -15.43 -14.73
CA ILE A 315 11.93 -14.70 -14.45
C ILE A 315 11.71 -13.23 -14.02
N GLY A 316 11.97 -12.95 -12.75
CA GLY A 316 12.53 -11.67 -12.29
C GLY A 316 11.57 -10.53 -11.96
N LEU A 317 10.26 -10.76 -11.81
CA LEU A 317 9.30 -9.69 -11.49
C LEU A 317 9.12 -9.49 -9.97
N PHE A 318 9.43 -8.29 -9.50
CA PHE A 318 9.39 -7.95 -8.07
C PHE A 318 8.37 -6.85 -7.79
N LYS A 319 7.65 -7.02 -6.67
CA LYS A 319 6.94 -5.91 -6.03
C LYS A 319 7.97 -4.92 -5.48
N TYR A 320 7.64 -3.64 -5.49
CA TYR A 320 8.53 -2.59 -5.04
C TYR A 320 7.75 -1.48 -4.36
N ASN A 321 8.43 -0.72 -3.49
CA ASN A 321 7.95 0.59 -3.03
C ASN A 321 8.87 1.68 -3.54
N LEU A 322 8.29 2.85 -3.77
CA LEU A 322 9.02 4.10 -3.95
C LEU A 322 9.24 4.70 -2.56
N ARG A 323 10.50 4.80 -2.15
CA ARG A 323 10.90 5.56 -0.97
C ARG A 323 11.22 6.97 -1.43
N LEU A 324 10.38 7.93 -1.09
CA LEU A 324 10.62 9.35 -1.34
C LEU A 324 11.18 10.02 -0.09
N TRP A 325 12.22 10.82 -0.23
CA TRP A 325 12.77 11.59 0.88
C TRP A 325 12.21 13.00 0.91
N ILE A 326 11.77 13.44 2.09
CA ILE A 326 11.28 14.80 2.30
C ILE A 326 11.93 15.44 3.52
N LEU A 327 12.00 16.77 3.52
CA LEU A 327 12.16 17.58 4.72
C LEU A 327 10.86 18.30 4.99
N ALA A 328 10.29 18.13 6.18
CA ALA A 328 9.02 18.76 6.52
C ALA A 328 9.07 19.49 7.85
N SER A 329 8.44 20.66 7.92
CA SER A 329 8.13 21.33 9.18
C SER A 329 6.82 20.75 9.73
N MET A 330 6.82 20.36 11.01
CA MET A 330 5.59 19.94 11.71
C MET A 330 4.87 21.16 12.32
N ALA A 331 4.87 22.28 11.60
CA ALA A 331 4.24 23.55 12.00
C ALA A 331 3.03 23.87 11.12
N SER A 332 2.21 24.82 11.55
CA SER A 332 1.12 25.38 10.76
C SER A 332 1.44 26.83 10.36
N PRO A 333 1.57 27.16 9.06
CA PRO A 333 1.47 26.25 7.91
C PRO A 333 2.69 25.30 7.79
N PRO A 334 2.52 24.10 7.21
CA PRO A 334 3.63 23.18 6.98
C PRO A 334 4.45 23.61 5.77
N GLU A 335 5.76 23.43 5.86
CA GLU A 335 6.69 23.55 4.75
C GLU A 335 7.23 22.16 4.44
N VAL A 336 7.07 21.70 3.20
CA VAL A 336 7.43 20.34 2.80
C VAL A 336 8.28 20.39 1.54
N TRP A 337 9.51 19.91 1.64
CA TRP A 337 10.47 19.88 0.54
C TRP A 337 10.71 18.44 0.12
N LEU A 338 10.40 18.11 -1.14
CA LEU A 338 10.65 16.80 -1.74
C LEU A 338 12.03 16.76 -2.37
N TYR A 339 12.79 15.73 -2.04
CA TYR A 339 14.09 15.45 -2.65
C TYR A 339 13.92 14.60 -3.91
N ARG A 340 14.49 15.06 -5.02
CA ARG A 340 14.31 14.43 -6.33
C ARG A 340 15.07 13.11 -6.48
N ASP A 341 16.20 12.94 -5.79
CA ASP A 341 17.08 11.79 -5.95
C ASP A 341 16.87 10.74 -4.85
N SER A 342 15.66 10.18 -4.80
CA SER A 342 15.32 9.07 -3.89
C SER A 342 15.46 7.70 -4.57
N TYR A 343 14.74 6.64 -4.13
CA TYR A 343 14.92 5.29 -4.69
C TYR A 343 13.67 4.39 -4.72
N VAL A 344 13.75 3.33 -5.53
CA VAL A 344 12.89 2.13 -5.43
C VAL A 344 13.55 1.06 -4.56
N ASP A 345 12.77 0.33 -3.78
CA ASP A 345 13.20 -0.83 -2.98
C ASP A 345 12.37 -2.07 -3.38
N LEU A 346 13.04 -3.07 -3.95
CA LEU A 346 12.38 -4.32 -4.37
C LEU A 346 12.12 -5.23 -3.18
N ALA A 347 11.07 -6.05 -3.28
CA ALA A 347 10.81 -7.17 -2.39
C ALA A 347 11.98 -8.17 -2.36
N ALA A 348 12.01 -9.00 -1.31
CA ALA A 348 13.11 -9.94 -1.12
C ALA A 348 13.06 -11.11 -2.12
N THR A 349 11.86 -11.47 -2.58
CA THR A 349 11.63 -12.52 -3.57
C THR A 349 10.70 -12.01 -4.66
N GLU A 350 10.66 -12.74 -5.78
CA GLU A 350 9.71 -12.49 -6.88
C GLU A 350 8.27 -12.47 -6.36
N PHE A 351 7.43 -11.67 -7.02
CA PHE A 351 6.03 -11.51 -6.65
C PHE A 351 5.25 -12.80 -6.86
N THR A 352 4.41 -13.14 -5.88
CA THR A 352 3.46 -14.26 -5.94
C THR A 352 2.10 -13.78 -5.47
N ALA A 353 1.02 -14.34 -6.02
CA ALA A 353 -0.33 -14.10 -5.52
C ALA A 353 -0.52 -14.70 -4.12
N ASP A 354 0.21 -15.78 -3.78
CA ASP A 354 0.13 -16.48 -2.51
C ASP A 354 0.52 -15.62 -1.29
N LEU A 355 0.17 -16.09 -0.09
CA LEU A 355 0.53 -15.52 1.22
C LEU A 355 2.02 -15.66 1.56
N ASN A 356 2.88 -15.09 0.72
CA ASN A 356 4.32 -15.06 0.92
C ASN A 356 4.78 -13.66 1.34
N ILE A 357 5.09 -13.49 2.62
CA ILE A 357 5.48 -12.17 3.15
C ILE A 357 6.71 -11.61 2.42
N ALA A 358 7.64 -12.47 1.98
CA ALA A 358 8.88 -12.08 1.30
C ALA A 358 8.67 -11.48 -0.11
N SER A 359 7.56 -11.84 -0.76
CA SER A 359 7.16 -11.30 -2.06
C SER A 359 6.27 -10.05 -1.94
N HIS A 360 5.55 -9.91 -0.81
CA HIS A 360 4.60 -8.82 -0.59
C HIS A 360 5.12 -7.63 0.21
N VAL A 361 6.14 -7.82 1.06
CA VAL A 361 6.69 -6.79 1.96
C VAL A 361 8.10 -6.44 1.55
N THR A 362 8.29 -5.21 1.07
CA THR A 362 9.56 -4.74 0.53
C THR A 362 10.60 -4.43 1.61
N ASN A 363 10.18 -4.01 2.80
CA ASN A 363 11.12 -3.63 3.85
C ASN A 363 11.70 -4.83 4.66
N LEU A 364 11.44 -6.10 4.31
CA LEU A 364 11.87 -7.27 5.11
C LEU A 364 13.39 -7.44 5.18
N GLN A 365 13.87 -7.93 6.33
CA GLN A 365 15.26 -7.81 6.71
C GLN A 365 16.15 -9.02 6.37
N ARG A 366 15.58 -10.13 5.84
CA ARG A 366 16.21 -11.48 5.81
C ARG A 366 17.67 -11.53 5.37
N GLY A 367 18.42 -12.36 6.10
CA GLY A 367 19.88 -12.46 6.18
C GLY A 367 20.62 -13.11 5.01
N HIS A 368 20.08 -13.12 3.80
CA HIS A 368 20.83 -13.46 2.59
C HIS A 368 20.68 -12.36 1.55
N ARG A 369 21.42 -11.26 1.77
CA ARG A 369 21.41 -10.05 0.94
C ARG A 369 22.38 -10.15 -0.24
N ALA A 370 22.20 -11.18 -1.06
CA ALA A 370 23.10 -11.48 -2.18
C ALA A 370 22.83 -10.63 -3.44
N CYS A 371 21.70 -9.91 -3.52
CA CYS A 371 21.30 -9.15 -4.72
C CYS A 371 21.10 -7.64 -4.44
N GLN A 372 21.32 -6.82 -5.47
CA GLN A 372 20.98 -5.40 -5.50
C GLN A 372 19.46 -5.23 -5.33
N ARG A 373 19.02 -4.34 -4.44
CA ARG A 373 17.59 -4.09 -4.19
C ARG A 373 17.15 -2.64 -4.39
N TYR A 374 18.13 -1.74 -4.45
CA TYR A 374 17.89 -0.31 -4.53
C TYR A 374 18.28 0.24 -5.89
N TRP A 375 17.41 1.03 -6.50
CA TRP A 375 17.75 1.80 -7.71
C TRP A 375 17.35 3.24 -7.53
N ALA A 376 18.16 4.15 -8.06
CA ALA A 376 17.85 5.56 -7.99
C ALA A 376 16.60 5.86 -8.84
N LEU A 377 15.81 6.87 -8.46
CA LEU A 377 14.63 7.24 -9.24
C LEU A 377 14.92 7.60 -10.71
N PRO A 378 16.08 8.19 -11.08
CA PRO A 378 16.44 8.34 -12.49
C PRO A 378 16.54 7.01 -13.25
N ASP A 379 17.09 5.96 -12.64
CA ASP A 379 17.18 4.62 -13.25
C ASP A 379 15.79 4.02 -13.42
N PHE A 380 14.94 4.16 -12.41
CA PHE A 380 13.55 3.73 -12.45
C PHE A 380 12.75 4.49 -13.53
N SER A 381 12.93 5.79 -13.65
CA SER A 381 12.30 6.61 -14.69
C SER A 381 12.76 6.19 -16.09
N ALA A 382 14.06 5.92 -16.28
CA ALA A 382 14.58 5.40 -17.54
C ALA A 382 14.01 4.01 -17.87
N TYR A 383 13.94 3.11 -16.88
CA TYR A 383 13.29 1.81 -17.01
C TYR A 383 11.83 1.95 -17.47
N LEU A 384 11.05 2.82 -16.83
CA LEU A 384 9.66 3.04 -17.22
C LEU A 384 9.53 3.61 -18.64
N ARG A 385 10.37 4.58 -19.03
CA ARG A 385 10.36 5.07 -20.42
C ARG A 385 10.63 3.94 -21.40
N ARG A 386 11.61 3.08 -21.12
CA ARG A 386 11.92 1.91 -21.95
C ARG A 386 10.72 0.96 -22.04
N MET A 387 10.04 0.70 -20.94
CA MET A 387 8.89 -0.22 -20.91
C MET A 387 7.62 0.35 -21.54
N HIS A 388 7.49 1.67 -21.60
CA HIS A 388 6.29 2.35 -22.10
C HIS A 388 6.56 3.17 -23.37
N GLY A 389 7.42 2.67 -24.26
CA GLY A 389 7.60 3.24 -25.60
C GLY A 389 8.12 4.69 -25.62
N GLY A 390 8.96 5.04 -24.65
CA GLY A 390 9.55 6.38 -24.49
C GLY A 390 8.77 7.34 -23.59
N ARG A 391 7.53 7.00 -23.20
CA ARG A 391 6.68 7.86 -22.38
C ARG A 391 7.24 8.03 -20.96
N ASP A 392 7.28 9.26 -20.44
CA ASP A 392 7.74 9.54 -19.07
C ASP A 392 6.65 9.27 -18.03
N LEU A 393 6.27 8.00 -17.89
CA LEU A 393 5.23 7.58 -16.96
C LEU A 393 5.52 8.00 -15.51
N TYR A 394 6.80 8.01 -15.11
CA TYR A 394 7.20 8.47 -13.79
C TYR A 394 6.87 9.95 -13.58
N GLY A 395 7.34 10.82 -14.48
CA GLY A 395 7.14 12.26 -14.39
C GLY A 395 5.70 12.70 -14.65
N GLU A 396 5.00 12.04 -15.57
CA GLU A 396 3.66 12.41 -16.04
C GLU A 396 2.53 11.90 -15.14
N GLN A 397 2.70 10.72 -14.51
CA GLN A 397 1.60 10.05 -13.80
C GLN A 397 1.93 9.70 -12.35
N ILE A 398 3.08 9.09 -12.08
CA ILE A 398 3.40 8.56 -10.74
C ILE A 398 3.80 9.69 -9.77
N LEU A 399 4.77 10.52 -10.15
CA LEU A 399 5.29 11.59 -9.29
C LEU A 399 4.23 12.65 -8.93
N PRO A 400 3.34 13.10 -9.84
CA PRO A 400 2.25 14.01 -9.50
C PRO A 400 1.32 13.44 -8.42
N GLN A 401 0.94 12.16 -8.51
CA GLN A 401 0.13 11.50 -7.48
C GLN A 401 0.87 11.42 -6.14
N ALA A 402 2.16 11.10 -6.16
CA ALA A 402 2.96 11.07 -4.93
C ALA A 402 3.09 12.45 -4.25
N ARG A 403 3.25 13.53 -5.03
CA ARG A 403 3.17 14.91 -4.52
C ARG A 403 1.81 15.18 -3.89
N ALA A 404 0.74 14.78 -4.56
CA ALA A 404 -0.62 14.98 -4.07
C ALA A 404 -0.88 14.26 -2.75
N ILE A 405 -0.39 13.03 -2.61
CA ILE A 405 -0.40 12.26 -1.36
C ILE A 405 0.26 13.03 -0.23
N ILE A 406 1.47 13.55 -0.48
CA ILE A 406 2.22 14.33 0.52
C ILE A 406 1.41 15.56 0.94
N CYS A 407 0.88 16.34 0.00
CA CYS A 407 0.01 17.48 0.31
C CYS A 407 -1.21 17.06 1.15
N ASN A 408 -1.92 16.00 0.74
CA ASN A 408 -3.12 15.53 1.43
C ASN A 408 -2.83 15.07 2.86
N VAL A 409 -1.69 14.44 3.11
CA VAL A 409 -1.27 14.07 4.47
C VAL A 409 -1.12 15.32 5.33
N PHE A 410 -0.41 16.35 4.87
CA PHE A 410 -0.22 17.58 5.64
C PHE A 410 -1.50 18.40 5.79
N ARG A 411 -2.38 18.39 4.78
CA ARG A 411 -3.74 18.94 4.87
C ARG A 411 -4.56 18.24 5.94
N ALA A 412 -4.48 16.92 6.02
CA ALA A 412 -5.16 16.14 7.07
C ALA A 412 -4.65 16.55 8.47
N LEU A 413 -3.35 16.79 8.62
CA LEU A 413 -2.78 17.28 9.89
C LEU A 413 -3.27 18.69 10.26
N GLN A 414 -3.51 19.56 9.27
CA GLN A 414 -4.05 20.90 9.49
C GLN A 414 -5.55 20.88 9.86
N ARG A 415 -6.31 19.89 9.40
CA ARG A 415 -7.74 19.78 9.70
C ARG A 415 -8.00 19.59 11.20
N PRO A 416 -9.08 20.18 11.75
CA PRO A 416 -9.47 19.97 13.13
C PRO A 416 -9.68 18.49 13.49
N PRO A 417 -9.24 18.03 14.67
CA PRO A 417 -8.35 18.74 15.61
C PRO A 417 -6.93 18.85 15.03
N ASN A 418 -6.41 20.08 14.94
CA ASN A 418 -5.11 20.36 14.31
C ASN A 418 -3.98 19.60 15.04
N SER A 419 -3.12 18.96 14.25
CA SER A 419 -2.02 18.09 14.70
C SER A 419 -0.64 18.71 14.48
N LEU A 420 -0.58 19.93 13.95
CA LEU A 420 0.64 20.70 13.72
C LEU A 420 0.85 21.73 14.84
N LEU A 421 2.09 22.21 14.96
CA LEU A 421 2.47 23.19 15.96
C LEU A 421 2.29 24.63 15.45
N ASN A 422 1.67 25.51 16.25
CA ASN A 422 1.49 26.93 15.90
C ASN A 422 2.74 27.82 16.13
N LYS A 423 3.91 27.23 16.44
CA LYS A 423 5.12 28.00 16.83
C LYS A 423 5.97 28.41 15.62
N PRO A 424 6.62 29.58 15.67
CA PRO A 424 7.18 30.25 14.49
C PRO A 424 8.43 29.60 13.87
N VAL A 425 9.04 28.58 14.50
CA VAL A 425 10.23 27.90 13.94
C VAL A 425 10.17 26.40 14.23
N ALA A 426 9.51 25.63 13.37
CA ALA A 426 9.64 24.17 13.42
C ALA A 426 10.85 23.74 12.60
N ARG A 427 11.85 23.15 13.28
CA ARG A 427 12.98 22.50 12.61
C ARG A 427 12.48 21.48 11.60
N LEU A 428 12.97 21.59 10.37
CA LEU A 428 12.72 20.60 9.32
C LEU A 428 13.12 19.20 9.80
N LYS A 429 12.20 18.25 9.58
CA LYS A 429 12.33 16.84 9.93
C LYS A 429 12.56 16.04 8.67
N ARG A 430 13.60 15.21 8.69
CA ARG A 430 13.89 14.27 7.61
C ARG A 430 12.96 13.07 7.71
N LEU A 431 12.19 12.84 6.66
CA LEU A 431 11.20 11.77 6.59
C LEU A 431 11.36 10.98 5.29
N GLY A 432 11.04 9.69 5.34
CA GLY A 432 10.86 8.82 4.18
C GLY A 432 9.39 8.54 3.99
N VAL A 433 8.86 8.73 2.79
CA VAL A 433 7.48 8.40 2.42
C VAL A 433 7.54 7.12 1.60
N ASP A 434 6.86 6.08 2.05
CA ASP A 434 6.71 4.83 1.31
C ASP A 434 5.39 4.84 0.57
N VAL A 435 5.45 4.74 -0.76
CA VAL A 435 4.29 4.57 -1.63
C VAL A 435 4.45 3.33 -2.51
N LEU A 436 3.34 2.67 -2.82
CA LEU A 436 3.25 1.58 -3.80
C LEU A 436 2.59 2.09 -5.07
N VAL A 437 2.92 1.47 -6.20
CA VAL A 437 2.26 1.70 -7.49
C VAL A 437 1.50 0.43 -7.84
N ASP A 438 0.21 0.56 -8.16
CA ASP A 438 -0.60 -0.58 -8.61
C ASP A 438 -0.49 -0.80 -10.14
N ALA A 439 -1.07 -1.89 -10.63
CA ALA A 439 -1.01 -2.25 -12.05
C ALA A 439 -1.69 -1.23 -12.99
N ASN A 440 -2.51 -0.31 -12.46
CA ASN A 440 -3.11 0.79 -13.21
C ASN A 440 -2.30 2.09 -13.06
N HIS A 441 -1.13 2.02 -12.42
CA HIS A 441 -0.26 3.14 -12.07
C HIS A 441 -0.90 4.15 -11.11
N ALA A 442 -1.89 3.73 -10.31
CA ALA A 442 -2.35 4.50 -9.18
C ALA A 442 -1.34 4.37 -8.03
N VAL A 443 -1.11 5.46 -7.32
CA VAL A 443 -0.12 5.53 -6.23
C VAL A 443 -0.82 5.46 -4.88
N TRP A 444 -0.31 4.59 -4.00
CA TRP A 444 -0.90 4.28 -2.71
C TRP A 444 0.09 4.53 -1.57
N LEU A 445 -0.28 5.41 -0.65
CA LEU A 445 0.46 5.67 0.59
C LEU A 445 0.50 4.43 1.47
N VAL A 446 1.70 4.05 1.90
CA VAL A 446 1.93 2.93 2.83
C VAL A 446 2.25 3.44 4.23
N GLU A 447 3.28 4.28 4.35
CA GLU A 447 3.73 4.80 5.65
C GLU A 447 4.66 6.01 5.51
N PHE A 448 4.82 6.74 6.61
CA PHE A 448 5.91 7.70 6.81
C PHE A 448 6.92 7.15 7.82
N ASN A 449 8.19 7.34 7.52
CA ASN A 449 9.34 6.90 8.30
C ASN A 449 10.16 8.10 8.77
N VAL A 450 10.51 8.14 10.05
CA VAL A 450 11.45 9.14 10.58
C VAL A 450 12.87 8.68 10.30
N LEU A 451 13.64 9.49 9.59
CA LEU A 451 15.00 9.16 9.18
C LEU A 451 16.00 9.82 10.12
N ARG A 452 16.70 9.01 10.92
CA ARG A 452 17.80 9.45 11.79
C ARG A 452 19.14 9.06 11.15
N ASN A 453 20.21 9.78 11.46
CA ASN A 453 21.55 9.48 10.91
C ASN A 453 22.00 8.04 11.22
N ASP A 454 21.62 7.51 12.38
CA ASP A 454 21.98 6.14 12.79
C ASP A 454 20.96 5.07 12.40
N TYR A 455 19.74 5.47 12.04
CA TYR A 455 18.60 4.56 11.83
C TYR A 455 17.69 5.06 10.71
N GLY A 456 17.49 4.23 9.68
CA GLY A 456 16.69 4.54 8.49
C GLY A 456 17.52 5.05 7.29
N LEU A 457 18.73 5.56 7.53
CA LEU A 457 19.68 5.98 6.50
C LEU A 457 20.83 5.00 6.26
N LYS A 458 21.31 4.29 7.31
CA LYS A 458 22.33 3.26 7.11
C LYS A 458 21.78 2.14 6.24
N ALA A 459 22.44 1.85 5.12
CA ALA A 459 22.08 0.67 4.34
C ALA A 459 22.49 -0.60 5.08
N ALA A 460 21.88 -1.69 4.65
CA ALA A 460 22.45 -3.00 4.87
C ALA A 460 23.91 -3.04 4.39
N LYS A 461 24.82 -3.68 5.14
CA LYS A 461 26.15 -4.01 4.60
C LYS A 461 26.01 -4.66 3.22
N GLY A 462 26.71 -4.13 2.21
CA GLY A 462 26.69 -4.63 0.82
C GLY A 462 25.63 -4.01 -0.10
N GLN A 463 25.11 -2.82 0.20
CA GLN A 463 24.14 -2.10 -0.66
C GLN A 463 24.66 -0.70 -1.01
N GLU A 464 25.78 -0.65 -1.73
CA GLU A 464 26.55 0.57 -2.04
C GLU A 464 25.67 1.69 -2.65
N ALA A 465 24.76 1.35 -3.57
CA ALA A 465 23.88 2.33 -4.20
C ALA A 465 23.05 3.15 -3.19
N LYS A 466 22.55 2.49 -2.12
CA LYS A 466 21.75 3.17 -1.09
C LYS A 466 22.63 4.03 -0.18
N ASP A 467 23.85 3.59 0.11
CA ASP A 467 24.80 4.38 0.89
C ASP A 467 25.18 5.68 0.15
N ASP A 468 25.39 5.60 -1.16
CA ASP A 468 25.70 6.78 -1.99
C ASP A 468 24.52 7.75 -2.12
N LEU A 469 23.31 7.24 -2.34
CA LEU A 469 22.10 8.05 -2.31
C LEU A 469 21.93 8.76 -0.96
N THR A 470 22.19 8.05 0.14
CA THR A 470 22.06 8.58 1.50
C THR A 470 23.07 9.68 1.78
N ARG A 471 24.33 9.49 1.33
CA ARG A 471 25.38 10.50 1.47
C ARG A 471 25.01 11.79 0.75
N ARG A 472 24.55 11.69 -0.50
CA ARG A 472 24.07 12.82 -1.30
C ARG A 472 22.90 13.54 -0.64
N LEU A 473 21.91 12.81 -0.10
CA LEU A 473 20.81 13.41 0.64
C LEU A 473 21.29 14.30 1.80
N VAL A 474 22.26 13.84 2.59
CA VAL A 474 22.78 14.60 3.75
C VAL A 474 23.51 15.87 3.31
N GLU A 475 24.29 15.78 2.24
CA GLU A 475 24.98 16.93 1.64
C GLU A 475 23.96 17.95 1.10
N GLU A 476 22.97 17.50 0.33
CA GLU A 476 21.94 18.35 -0.27
C GLU A 476 21.00 18.95 0.78
N GLU A 477 20.69 18.25 1.87
CA GLU A 477 19.94 18.81 2.99
C GLU A 477 20.69 19.96 3.65
N THR A 478 22.02 19.85 3.80
CA THR A 478 22.85 20.91 4.38
C THR A 478 22.79 22.16 3.51
N LYS A 479 22.86 21.99 2.19
CA LYS A 479 22.71 23.09 1.22
C LYS A 479 21.33 23.72 1.28
N LEU A 480 20.25 22.93 1.35
CA LEU A 480 18.89 23.46 1.47
C LEU A 480 18.71 24.29 2.75
N LYS A 481 19.15 23.77 3.90
CA LYS A 481 19.05 24.50 5.17
C LYS A 481 19.81 25.82 5.15
N ALA A 482 21.04 25.81 4.63
CA ALA A 482 21.82 27.02 4.46
C ALA A 482 21.12 28.03 3.53
N ALA A 483 20.50 27.57 2.44
CA ALA A 483 19.75 28.41 1.52
C ALA A 483 18.54 29.07 2.20
N LEU A 484 17.78 28.30 2.98
CA LEU A 484 16.63 28.81 3.74
C LEU A 484 17.03 29.84 4.81
N GLU A 485 18.15 29.63 5.49
CA GLU A 485 18.65 30.57 6.51
C GLU A 485 19.19 31.88 5.91
N SER A 486 19.79 31.80 4.72
CA SER A 486 20.43 32.94 4.06
C SER A 486 19.54 33.66 3.04
N GLY A 487 18.36 33.12 2.71
CA GLY A 487 17.51 33.62 1.64
C GLY A 487 18.10 33.40 0.23
N ASN A 488 19.04 32.47 0.09
CA ASN A 488 19.69 32.13 -1.18
C ASN A 488 18.78 31.24 -2.06
N CYS A 489 19.21 31.04 -3.31
CA CYS A 489 18.53 30.13 -4.24
C CYS A 489 18.48 28.70 -3.68
N ILE A 490 17.28 28.10 -3.72
CA ILE A 490 17.06 26.72 -3.30
C ILE A 490 17.79 25.76 -4.26
N PRO A 491 18.49 24.73 -3.76
CA PRO A 491 19.14 23.76 -4.64
C PRO A 491 18.12 23.06 -5.55
N PRO A 492 18.42 22.82 -6.85
CA PRO A 492 17.47 22.27 -7.82
C PRO A 492 17.09 20.80 -7.58
N THR A 493 17.78 20.14 -6.66
CA THR A 493 17.51 18.79 -6.16
C THR A 493 16.33 18.74 -5.18
N TRP A 494 15.91 19.90 -4.67
CA TRP A 494 14.77 20.07 -3.78
C TRP A 494 13.64 20.80 -4.48
N GLU A 495 12.42 20.40 -4.16
CA GLU A 495 11.20 20.99 -4.66
C GLU A 495 10.24 21.26 -3.51
N LEU A 496 9.76 22.51 -3.38
CA LEU A 496 8.72 22.83 -2.41
C LEU A 496 7.41 22.19 -2.88
N VAL A 497 6.86 21.29 -2.07
CA VAL A 497 5.56 20.68 -2.30
C VAL A 497 4.50 21.63 -1.75
N SER A 498 3.67 22.19 -2.62
CA SER A 498 2.63 23.15 -2.27
C SER A 498 1.26 22.74 -2.82
N ASP A 499 0.19 23.26 -2.21
CA ASP A 499 -1.19 23.03 -2.68
C ASP A 499 -1.40 23.48 -4.13
N SER A 500 -0.66 24.47 -4.61
CA SER A 500 -0.69 24.89 -6.02
C SER A 500 -0.22 23.82 -7.01
N MET A 501 0.43 22.75 -6.53
CA MET A 501 0.83 21.60 -7.34
C MET A 501 -0.25 20.52 -7.44
N LEU A 502 -1.34 20.65 -6.68
CA LEU A 502 -2.49 19.79 -6.83
C LEU A 502 -3.28 20.27 -8.05
N HIS A 503 -3.23 19.50 -9.13
CA HIS A 503 -4.32 19.56 -10.09
C HIS A 503 -5.63 19.18 -9.37
N PRO A 504 -6.79 19.77 -9.74
CA PRO A 504 -8.07 19.36 -9.21
C PRO A 504 -8.38 17.95 -9.70
N VAL A 505 -7.83 16.95 -9.02
CA VAL A 505 -8.00 15.53 -9.31
C VAL A 505 -8.93 14.88 -8.27
N LEU A 506 -9.32 15.62 -7.22
CA LEU A 506 -10.04 15.09 -6.07
C LEU A 506 -11.07 16.11 -5.52
N ASP A 507 -11.92 16.66 -6.39
CA ASP A 507 -13.21 17.24 -6.00
C ASP A 507 -14.34 16.29 -6.41
#